data_AF-A0A4R4TY25-F1
#
_entry.id   AF-A0A4R4TY25-F1
#
_cell.length_a   1.000
_cell.length_b   1.000
_cell.length_c   1.000
_cell.angle_alpha   90.00
_cell.angle_beta   90.00
_cell.angle_gamma   90.00
#
_symmetry.space_group_name_H-M   'P 1'
#
loop_
_entity.id
_entity.type
_entity.pdbx_description
1 polymer ?
#
loop_
_entity_poly.entity_id
_entity_poly.type
_entity_poly.pdbx_seq_one_letter_code
_entity_poly.pdbx_strand_id
1 'polypeptide(L)'
;PTPPCPEVGLGASTATLRAPLDRTLFERLFVVLQAAPRRDELPEVPELVRREVGRSCAPLGLGDESLRVAALLGGRLAAGLDPLGDGGAAPGRTSAHRAVNGRWQREASALRARRMTLSSRPDPDGGPLDALARELRTPWAAYMRRLWARLHGRDVHEAPLDDLASAWAVLDGVARSVMMDHRARVRAALRALTADAAPAVERRSA
;
A
#
# COMPACT_ATOMS: atom_id res chain seq x y z
N PRO A 1 9.09 28.60 -2.03
CA PRO A 1 7.77 28.46 -1.37
C PRO A 1 7.80 27.32 -0.35
N THR A 2 7.44 27.60 0.91
CA THR A 2 7.25 26.57 1.94
C THR A 2 5.94 25.82 1.67
N PRO A 3 5.92 24.47 1.77
CA PRO A 3 4.67 23.73 1.68
C PRO A 3 3.68 24.21 2.76
N PRO A 4 2.37 24.28 2.47
CA PRO A 4 1.38 24.67 3.46
C PRO A 4 1.38 23.68 4.63
N CYS A 5 1.13 24.19 5.84
CA CYS A 5 0.98 23.33 7.01
C CYS A 5 -0.18 22.35 6.78
N PRO A 6 0.03 21.03 6.96
CA PRO A 6 -1.06 20.07 6.83
C PRO A 6 -2.14 20.35 7.88
N GLU A 7 -3.39 20.45 7.44
CA GLU A 7 -4.55 20.65 8.33
C GLU A 7 -4.77 19.41 9.19
N VAL A 8 -5.13 19.63 10.45
CA VAL A 8 -5.54 18.57 11.38
C VAL A 8 -6.92 18.05 10.94
N GLY A 9 -7.02 16.75 10.66
CA GLY A 9 -8.29 16.12 10.30
C GLY A 9 -9.31 16.12 11.45
N LEU A 10 -10.60 16.08 11.12
CA LEU A 10 -11.73 16.04 12.08
C LEU A 10 -11.76 14.75 12.93
N GLY A 11 -10.99 13.74 12.55
CA GLY A 11 -10.82 12.50 13.28
C GLY A 11 -9.82 11.60 12.56
N ALA A 12 -9.11 10.76 13.30
CA ALA A 12 -8.16 9.85 12.69
C ALA A 12 -8.85 8.53 12.33
N SER A 13 -9.26 8.40 11.07
CA SER A 13 -9.56 7.11 10.47
C SER A 13 -8.36 6.70 9.63
N THR A 14 -7.86 5.47 9.82
CA THR A 14 -6.77 4.94 8.99
C THR A 14 -7.10 4.90 7.50
N ALA A 15 -8.40 4.91 7.15
CA ALA A 15 -8.89 4.90 5.77
C ALA A 15 -8.80 6.28 5.08
N THR A 16 -8.83 7.38 5.85
CA THR A 16 -8.83 8.75 5.32
C THR A 16 -7.53 9.49 5.56
N LEU A 17 -6.52 8.82 6.10
CA LEU A 17 -5.21 9.43 6.34
C LEU A 17 -4.60 9.94 5.03
N ARG A 18 -4.01 11.13 5.12
CA ARG A 18 -3.22 11.70 4.04
C ARG A 18 -2.05 10.78 3.65
N ALA A 19 -1.43 11.08 2.51
CA ALA A 19 -0.20 10.43 2.12
C ALA A 19 0.85 10.58 3.23
N PRO A 20 1.78 9.63 3.40
CA PRO A 20 2.46 9.47 4.67
C PRO A 20 3.30 10.68 5.12
N LEU A 21 3.86 11.43 4.16
CA LEU A 21 4.64 12.64 4.42
C LEU A 21 3.79 13.90 4.61
N ASP A 22 2.50 13.84 4.25
CA ASP A 22 1.53 14.94 4.43
C ASP A 22 0.72 14.81 5.72
N ARG A 23 1.05 13.80 6.54
CA ARG A 23 0.37 13.56 7.82
C ARG A 23 0.84 14.54 8.88
N THR A 24 -0.10 15.04 9.65
CA THR A 24 0.17 15.81 10.88
C THR A 24 0.82 14.94 11.95
N LEU A 25 1.46 15.55 12.94
CA LEU A 25 2.00 14.84 14.12
C LEU A 25 0.90 14.02 14.82
N PHE A 26 -0.31 14.56 14.92
CA PHE A 26 -1.46 13.89 15.49
C PHE A 26 -1.79 12.59 14.74
N GLU A 27 -1.88 12.63 13.42
CA GLU A 27 -2.18 11.44 12.60
C GLU A 27 -1.09 10.36 12.68
N ARG A 28 0.18 10.78 12.78
CA ARG A 28 1.32 9.86 12.92
C ARG A 28 1.29 9.17 14.28
N LEU A 29 1.12 9.93 15.36
CA LEU A 29 0.97 9.41 16.71
C LEU A 29 -0.28 8.54 16.86
N PHE A 30 -1.40 8.91 16.23
CA PHE A 30 -2.60 8.10 16.27
C PHE A 30 -2.37 6.68 15.73
N VAL A 31 -1.63 6.53 14.63
CA VAL A 31 -1.30 5.21 14.08
C VAL A 31 -0.45 4.40 15.04
N VAL A 32 0.53 5.03 15.69
CA VAL A 32 1.37 4.39 16.72
C VAL A 32 0.51 3.91 17.89
N LEU A 33 -0.35 4.78 18.39
CA LEU A 33 -1.22 4.52 19.53
C LEU A 33 -2.26 3.42 19.23
N GLN A 34 -2.73 3.33 17.98
CA GLN A 34 -3.62 2.25 17.51
C GLN A 34 -2.90 0.91 17.36
N ALA A 35 -1.64 0.92 16.91
CA ALA A 35 -0.88 -0.29 16.65
C ALA A 35 -0.22 -0.88 17.91
N ALA A 36 -0.08 -0.08 18.97
CA ALA A 36 0.53 -0.52 20.22
C ALA A 36 -0.28 -1.64 20.88
N PRO A 37 0.33 -2.82 21.12
CA PRO A 37 -0.38 -3.96 21.71
C PRO A 37 -0.80 -3.68 23.17
N ARG A 38 -0.02 -2.86 23.87
CA ARG A 38 -0.19 -2.51 25.28
C ARG A 38 0.13 -1.05 25.50
N ARG A 39 -0.79 -0.32 26.13
CA ARG A 39 -0.66 1.13 26.36
C ARG A 39 0.39 1.45 27.42
N ASP A 40 0.56 0.56 28.39
CA ASP A 40 1.52 0.64 29.48
C ASP A 40 2.98 0.44 29.03
N GLU A 41 3.21 -0.09 27.82
CA GLU A 41 4.54 -0.21 27.22
C GLU A 41 4.97 1.05 26.46
N LEU A 42 4.04 2.02 26.27
CA LEU A 42 4.36 3.26 25.58
C LEU A 42 4.91 4.30 26.56
N PRO A 43 5.86 5.13 26.12
CA PRO A 43 6.24 6.33 26.84
C PRO A 43 5.04 7.27 27.09
N GLU A 44 5.18 8.13 28.09
CA GLU A 44 4.23 9.20 28.35
C GLU A 44 4.00 10.07 27.10
N VAL A 45 2.78 10.62 26.96
CA VAL A 45 2.39 11.39 25.77
C VAL A 45 3.37 12.51 25.40
N PRO A 46 3.91 13.31 26.35
CA PRO A 46 4.89 14.35 26.02
C PRO A 46 6.19 13.79 25.40
N GLU A 47 6.61 12.60 25.83
CA GLU A 47 7.79 11.93 25.28
C GLU A 47 7.52 11.42 23.86
N LEU A 48 6.36 10.79 23.64
CA LEU A 48 5.92 10.37 22.30
C LEU A 48 5.89 11.55 21.32
N VAL A 49 5.31 12.68 21.73
CA VAL A 49 5.25 13.90 20.91
C VAL A 49 6.65 14.40 20.59
N ARG A 50 7.54 14.50 21.58
CA ARG A 50 8.91 15.01 21.37
C ARG A 50 9.71 14.12 20.40
N ARG A 51 9.61 12.80 20.56
CA ARG A 51 10.22 11.83 19.64
C ARG A 51 9.66 11.97 18.23
N GLU A 52 8.35 12.16 18.10
CA GLU A 52 7.72 12.30 16.78
C GLU A 52 8.05 13.62 16.08
N VAL A 53 8.21 14.71 16.83
CA VAL A 53 8.76 15.96 16.31
C VAL A 53 10.17 15.73 15.78
N GLY A 54 11.03 15.04 16.54
CA GLY A 54 12.37 14.66 16.12
C GLY A 54 12.38 13.89 14.80
N ARG A 55 11.56 12.84 14.68
CA ARG A 55 11.41 12.05 13.44
C ARG A 55 10.90 12.90 12.29
N SER A 56 9.93 13.78 12.53
CA SER A 56 9.35 14.63 11.48
C SER A 56 10.35 15.65 10.92
N CYS A 57 11.33 16.06 11.73
CA CYS A 57 12.45 16.88 11.31
C CYS A 57 13.59 16.07 10.67
N ALA A 58 13.61 14.75 10.83
CA ALA A 58 14.62 13.88 10.24
C ALA A 58 14.34 13.61 8.75
N PRO A 59 15.36 13.28 7.95
CA PRO A 59 15.18 12.99 6.53
C PRO A 59 14.16 11.87 6.30
N LEU A 60 13.22 12.11 5.39
CA LEU A 60 12.11 11.19 5.07
C LEU A 60 11.16 10.89 6.25
N GLY A 61 11.26 11.64 7.35
CA GLY A 61 10.42 11.42 8.53
C GLY A 61 10.84 10.22 9.38
N LEU A 62 12.09 9.77 9.26
CA LEU A 62 12.66 8.58 9.91
C LEU A 62 14.00 8.92 10.58
N GLY A 63 14.18 8.51 11.83
CA GLY A 63 15.40 8.76 12.60
C GLY A 63 16.56 7.85 12.19
N ASP A 64 16.28 6.55 12.07
CA ASP A 64 17.32 5.57 11.77
C ASP A 64 17.80 5.59 10.29
N GLU A 65 19.10 5.42 10.06
CA GLU A 65 19.69 5.42 8.71
C GLU A 65 19.25 4.21 7.87
N SER A 66 19.22 3.01 8.45
CA SER A 66 18.85 1.79 7.73
C SER A 66 17.41 1.86 7.21
N LEU A 67 16.50 2.50 7.97
CA LEU A 67 15.12 2.71 7.58
C LEU A 67 14.99 3.75 6.46
N ARG A 68 15.80 4.81 6.47
CA ARG A 68 15.88 5.80 5.37
C ARG A 68 16.39 5.16 4.09
N VAL A 69 17.42 4.31 4.17
CA VAL A 69 17.91 3.53 3.03
C VAL A 69 16.83 2.61 2.49
N ALA A 70 16.10 1.90 3.35
CA ALA A 70 14.99 1.05 2.94
C ALA A 70 13.84 1.84 2.27
N ALA A 71 13.55 3.05 2.74
CA ALA A 71 12.56 3.93 2.10
C ALA A 71 12.98 4.30 0.67
N LEU A 72 14.25 4.63 0.44
CA LEU A 72 14.79 4.94 -0.88
C LEU A 72 14.80 3.72 -1.82
N LEU A 73 15.26 2.57 -1.32
CA LEU A 73 15.23 1.31 -2.07
C LEU A 73 13.79 0.92 -2.43
N GLY A 74 12.86 1.11 -1.50
CA GLY A 74 11.44 0.88 -1.72
C GLY A 74 10.83 1.84 -2.73
N GLY A 75 11.20 3.12 -2.71
CA GLY A 75 10.80 4.08 -3.75
C GLY A 75 11.29 3.66 -5.14
N ARG A 76 12.55 3.20 -5.23
CA ARG A 76 13.12 2.68 -6.48
C ARG A 76 12.41 1.42 -6.96
N LEU A 77 12.06 0.51 -6.05
CA LEU A 77 11.26 -0.69 -6.36
C LEU A 77 9.86 -0.29 -6.83
N ALA A 78 9.21 0.67 -6.14
CA ALA A 78 7.87 1.13 -6.44
C ALA A 78 7.75 1.73 -7.84
N ALA A 79 8.75 2.49 -8.28
CA ALA A 79 8.80 3.11 -9.59
C ALA A 79 8.85 2.10 -10.75
N GLY A 80 9.32 0.88 -10.51
CA GLY A 80 9.35 -0.19 -11.51
C GLY A 80 8.33 -1.30 -11.30
N LEU A 81 7.33 -1.12 -10.41
CA LEU A 81 6.23 -2.07 -10.25
C LEU A 81 5.34 -2.08 -11.48
N ASP A 82 5.13 -3.28 -12.02
CA ASP A 82 4.39 -3.52 -13.26
C ASP A 82 3.51 -4.78 -13.08
N PRO A 83 2.42 -4.68 -12.30
CA PRO A 83 1.51 -5.80 -12.05
C PRO A 83 0.85 -6.36 -13.32
N LEU A 84 0.61 -5.49 -14.30
CA LEU A 84 -0.15 -5.83 -15.51
C LEU A 84 0.72 -6.40 -16.63
N GLY A 85 2.03 -6.13 -16.58
CA GLY A 85 2.96 -6.57 -17.62
C GLY A 85 2.73 -5.87 -18.96
N ASP A 86 2.01 -4.75 -18.97
CA ASP A 86 1.74 -3.92 -20.15
C ASP A 86 2.87 -2.90 -20.39
N GLY A 87 3.65 -2.60 -19.35
CA GLY A 87 4.91 -1.88 -19.45
C GLY A 87 5.98 -2.76 -20.11
N GLY A 88 6.27 -2.48 -21.39
CA GLY A 88 7.42 -3.05 -22.10
C GLY A 88 8.68 -3.01 -21.23
N ALA A 89 9.55 -4.02 -21.38
CA ALA A 89 10.71 -4.26 -20.53
C ALA A 89 11.52 -2.97 -20.26
N ALA A 90 11.22 -2.30 -19.13
CA ALA A 90 11.90 -1.07 -18.78
C ALA A 90 13.41 -1.36 -18.67
N PRO A 91 14.29 -0.59 -19.35
CA PRO A 91 15.73 -0.76 -19.23
C PRO A 91 16.15 -0.63 -17.75
N GLY A 92 16.94 -1.58 -17.24
CA GLY A 92 17.44 -1.53 -15.85
C GLY A 92 16.58 -2.24 -14.80
N ARG A 93 15.67 -3.15 -15.17
CA ARG A 93 14.94 -4.01 -14.21
C ARG A 93 15.93 -4.83 -13.36
N THR A 94 16.01 -4.50 -12.07
CA THR A 94 16.81 -5.25 -11.08
C THR A 94 16.24 -6.66 -10.84
N SER A 95 17.01 -7.54 -10.21
CA SER A 95 16.52 -8.86 -9.76
C SER A 95 15.29 -8.74 -8.86
N ALA A 96 15.26 -7.74 -7.99
CA ALA A 96 14.12 -7.42 -7.13
C ALA A 96 12.83 -7.13 -7.93
N HIS A 97 12.92 -6.29 -8.97
CA HIS A 97 11.78 -6.00 -9.84
C HIS A 97 11.28 -7.27 -10.53
N ARG A 98 12.18 -8.10 -11.06
CA ARG A 98 11.80 -9.36 -11.71
C ARG A 98 11.10 -10.31 -10.75
N ALA A 99 11.61 -10.45 -9.53
CA ALA A 99 11.02 -11.31 -8.52
C ALA A 99 9.61 -10.87 -8.12
N VAL A 100 9.42 -9.58 -7.83
CA VAL A 100 8.13 -9.02 -7.38
C VAL A 100 7.12 -9.00 -8.53
N ASN A 101 7.46 -8.40 -9.67
CA ASN A 101 6.55 -8.29 -10.80
C ASN A 101 6.21 -9.67 -11.37
N GLY A 102 7.16 -10.59 -11.47
CA GLY A 102 6.87 -11.95 -11.94
C GLY A 102 5.85 -12.66 -11.07
N ARG A 103 5.87 -12.43 -9.75
CA ARG A 103 4.86 -12.97 -8.82
C ARG A 103 3.49 -12.30 -9.04
N TRP A 104 3.48 -10.97 -9.08
CA TRP A 104 2.27 -10.18 -9.27
C TRP A 104 1.58 -10.50 -10.60
N GLN A 105 2.35 -10.58 -11.68
CA GLN A 105 1.86 -10.91 -13.02
C GLN A 105 1.30 -12.33 -13.09
N ARG A 106 1.93 -13.32 -12.42
CA ARG A 106 1.33 -14.66 -12.33
C ARG A 106 -0.04 -14.64 -11.65
N GLU A 107 -0.20 -13.84 -10.61
CA GLU A 107 -1.50 -13.67 -9.93
C GLU A 107 -2.51 -12.85 -10.77
N ALA A 108 -2.06 -11.78 -11.44
CA ALA A 108 -2.90 -10.92 -12.27
C ALA A 108 -3.32 -11.60 -13.59
N SER A 109 -2.43 -12.39 -14.21
CA SER A 109 -2.75 -13.23 -15.36
C SER A 109 -3.77 -14.29 -15.02
N ALA A 110 -3.78 -14.84 -13.80
CA ALA A 110 -4.85 -15.73 -13.34
C ALA A 110 -6.21 -15.00 -13.29
N LEU A 111 -6.23 -13.71 -12.96
CA LEU A 111 -7.43 -12.87 -12.97
C LEU A 111 -7.84 -12.45 -14.41
N ARG A 112 -6.87 -12.21 -15.30
CA ARG A 112 -7.09 -11.85 -16.72
C ARG A 112 -7.55 -13.05 -17.56
N ALA A 113 -6.98 -14.24 -17.31
CA ALA A 113 -7.42 -15.49 -17.92
C ALA A 113 -8.86 -15.83 -17.51
N ARG A 114 -9.25 -15.57 -16.25
CA ARG A 114 -10.65 -15.68 -15.80
C ARG A 114 -11.61 -14.70 -16.47
N ARG A 115 -11.14 -13.53 -16.92
CA ARG A 115 -11.94 -12.53 -17.65
C ARG A 115 -12.21 -12.94 -19.10
N MET A 116 -11.21 -13.48 -19.80
CA MET A 116 -11.37 -13.91 -21.20
C MET A 116 -12.34 -15.07 -21.38
N THR A 117 -12.53 -15.90 -20.35
CA THR A 117 -13.54 -16.97 -20.37
C THR A 117 -14.96 -16.53 -19.99
N LEU A 118 -15.17 -15.27 -19.54
CA LEU A 118 -16.46 -14.89 -18.93
C LEU A 118 -17.16 -13.63 -19.48
N SER A 119 -16.53 -12.66 -20.18
CA SER A 119 -17.27 -11.48 -20.67
C SER A 119 -16.58 -10.64 -21.76
N SER A 120 -17.34 -10.26 -22.80
CA SER A 120 -16.92 -9.35 -23.88
C SER A 120 -16.92 -7.86 -23.49
N ARG A 121 -17.56 -7.50 -22.36
CA ARG A 121 -17.55 -6.13 -21.80
C ARG A 121 -17.87 -6.19 -20.30
N PRO A 122 -16.88 -6.41 -19.41
CA PRO A 122 -17.13 -6.75 -18.02
C PRO A 122 -17.63 -5.60 -17.14
N ASP A 123 -17.58 -4.35 -17.63
CA ASP A 123 -18.03 -3.17 -16.88
C ASP A 123 -18.33 -2.00 -17.85
N PRO A 124 -19.54 -1.88 -18.40
CA PRO A 124 -19.88 -0.85 -19.40
C PRO A 124 -19.86 0.57 -18.83
N ASP A 125 -20.07 0.73 -17.52
CA ASP A 125 -20.36 2.02 -16.87
C ASP A 125 -19.24 2.51 -15.92
N GLY A 126 -18.07 1.85 -15.90
CA GLY A 126 -16.92 2.29 -15.08
C GLY A 126 -17.02 1.94 -13.59
N GLY A 127 -17.58 0.79 -13.27
CA GLY A 127 -17.77 0.26 -11.92
C GLY A 127 -16.52 -0.26 -11.19
N PRO A 128 -16.70 -1.12 -10.17
CA PRO A 128 -15.64 -1.53 -9.23
C PRO A 128 -14.40 -2.16 -9.88
N LEU A 129 -14.56 -2.79 -11.05
CA LEU A 129 -13.44 -3.43 -11.74
C LEU A 129 -12.57 -2.40 -12.49
N ASP A 130 -13.15 -1.30 -12.99
CA ASP A 130 -12.38 -0.21 -13.58
C ASP A 130 -11.58 0.53 -12.51
N ALA A 131 -12.18 0.78 -11.33
CA ALA A 131 -11.48 1.36 -10.19
C ALA A 131 -10.25 0.53 -9.79
N LEU A 132 -10.40 -0.79 -9.70
CA LEU A 132 -9.29 -1.71 -9.43
C LEU A 132 -8.24 -1.71 -10.54
N ALA A 133 -8.64 -1.59 -11.81
CA ALA A 133 -7.71 -1.48 -12.92
C ALA A 133 -6.89 -0.17 -12.87
N ARG A 134 -7.52 0.96 -12.51
CA ARG A 134 -6.82 2.24 -12.29
C ARG A 134 -5.81 2.16 -11.16
N GLU A 135 -6.15 1.48 -10.07
CA GLU A 135 -5.19 1.24 -8.97
C GLU A 135 -3.98 0.39 -9.42
N LEU A 136 -4.20 -0.63 -10.25
CA LEU A 136 -3.11 -1.45 -10.79
C LEU A 136 -2.18 -0.70 -11.74
N ARG A 137 -2.64 0.40 -12.35
CA ARG A 137 -1.77 1.31 -13.12
C ARG A 137 -0.92 2.21 -12.23
N THR A 138 -1.27 2.34 -10.95
CA THR A 138 -0.55 3.17 -9.96
C THR A 138 -0.20 2.39 -8.69
N PRO A 139 0.44 1.21 -8.82
CA PRO A 139 0.68 0.29 -7.70
C PRO A 139 1.61 0.88 -6.63
N TRP A 140 2.48 1.79 -7.06
CA TRP A 140 3.43 2.50 -6.22
C TRP A 140 2.74 3.22 -5.06
N ALA A 141 1.53 3.74 -5.23
CA ALA A 141 0.86 4.53 -4.20
C ALA A 141 0.46 3.66 -2.99
N ALA A 142 -0.14 2.50 -3.24
CA ALA A 142 -0.48 1.54 -2.19
C ALA A 142 0.77 0.94 -1.54
N TYR A 143 1.79 0.64 -2.34
CA TYR A 143 3.08 0.14 -1.86
C TYR A 143 3.77 1.14 -0.92
N MET A 144 3.96 2.39 -1.37
CA MET A 144 4.66 3.42 -0.59
C MET A 144 3.92 3.77 0.71
N ARG A 145 2.57 3.82 0.69
CA ARG A 145 1.77 4.01 1.91
C ARG A 145 2.04 2.93 2.96
N ARG A 146 2.09 1.66 2.54
CA ARG A 146 2.33 0.53 3.45
C ARG A 146 3.79 0.39 3.88
N LEU A 147 4.71 0.70 2.98
CA LEU A 147 6.13 0.72 3.29
C LEU A 147 6.39 1.76 4.38
N TRP A 148 5.93 2.99 4.18
CA TRP A 148 6.12 4.06 5.15
C TRP A 148 5.53 3.68 6.52
N ALA A 149 4.30 3.15 6.57
CA ALA A 149 3.69 2.74 7.82
C ALA A 149 4.52 1.67 8.57
N ARG A 150 5.12 0.72 7.84
CA ARG A 150 6.00 -0.31 8.44
C ARG A 150 7.33 0.28 8.92
N LEU A 151 7.98 1.12 8.11
CA LEU A 151 9.25 1.74 8.49
C LEU A 151 9.06 2.68 9.67
N HIS A 152 8.00 3.49 9.67
CA HIS A 152 7.67 4.37 10.77
C HIS A 152 7.37 3.60 12.06
N GLY A 153 6.58 2.51 11.99
CA GLY A 153 6.37 1.64 13.14
C GLY A 153 7.67 1.06 13.71
N ARG A 154 8.59 0.63 12.83
CA ARG A 154 9.92 0.17 13.26
C ARG A 154 10.74 1.27 13.93
N ASP A 155 10.75 2.47 13.36
CA ASP A 155 11.44 3.65 13.90
C ASP A 155 10.86 4.09 15.27
N VAL A 156 9.57 3.86 15.48
CA VAL A 156 8.89 4.09 16.75
C VAL A 156 9.32 3.09 17.81
N HIS A 157 9.50 1.83 17.42
CA HIS A 157 9.97 0.75 18.28
C HIS A 157 11.49 0.59 18.29
N GLU A 158 12.24 1.57 17.78
CA GLU A 158 13.72 1.57 17.76
C GLU A 158 14.28 0.26 17.16
N ALA A 159 13.64 -0.23 16.10
CA ALA A 159 13.93 -1.51 15.46
C ALA A 159 14.59 -1.32 14.08
N PRO A 160 15.90 -1.01 14.01
CA PRO A 160 16.62 -0.84 12.74
C PRO A 160 16.61 -2.12 11.89
N LEU A 161 17.15 -2.03 10.68
CA LEU A 161 17.39 -3.16 9.80
C LEU A 161 18.87 -3.49 9.84
N ASP A 162 19.20 -4.62 10.45
CA ASP A 162 20.58 -5.02 10.72
C ASP A 162 21.33 -5.46 9.46
N ASP A 163 20.59 -5.96 8.46
CA ASP A 163 21.18 -6.51 7.24
C ASP A 163 20.29 -6.38 6.00
N LEU A 164 20.86 -6.76 4.85
CA LEU A 164 20.18 -6.77 3.57
C LEU A 164 18.98 -7.73 3.55
N ALA A 165 19.05 -8.85 4.28
CA ALA A 165 17.98 -9.83 4.35
C ALA A 165 16.74 -9.25 5.03
N SER A 166 16.94 -8.52 6.13
CA SER A 166 15.91 -7.80 6.87
C SER A 166 15.29 -6.70 6.02
N ALA A 167 16.11 -5.93 5.31
CA ALA A 167 15.63 -4.92 4.36
C ALA A 167 14.76 -5.55 3.26
N TRP A 168 15.24 -6.63 2.65
CA TRP A 168 14.49 -7.35 1.63
C TRP A 168 13.18 -7.94 2.16
N ALA A 169 13.19 -8.51 3.37
CA ALA A 169 12.00 -9.05 4.02
C ALA A 169 10.91 -7.99 4.20
N VAL A 170 11.29 -6.75 4.55
CA VAL A 170 10.34 -5.62 4.62
C VAL A 170 9.81 -5.26 3.23
N LEU A 171 10.68 -5.07 2.24
CA LEU A 171 10.28 -4.65 0.89
C LEU A 171 9.38 -5.68 0.18
N ASP A 172 9.79 -6.95 0.13
CA ASP A 172 8.99 -8.02 -0.47
C ASP A 172 7.74 -8.30 0.37
N GLY A 173 7.82 -8.19 1.71
CA GLY A 173 6.68 -8.32 2.60
C GLY A 173 5.59 -7.28 2.34
N VAL A 174 5.97 -6.02 2.11
CA VAL A 174 5.05 -4.94 1.71
C VAL A 174 4.42 -5.26 0.35
N ALA A 175 5.22 -5.60 -0.65
CA ALA A 175 4.72 -5.95 -1.98
C ALA A 175 3.73 -7.11 -1.93
N ARG A 176 4.04 -8.17 -1.18
CA ARG A 176 3.17 -9.32 -0.98
C ARG A 176 1.85 -8.93 -0.32
N SER A 177 1.90 -8.03 0.66
CA SER A 177 0.68 -7.54 1.31
C SER A 177 -0.23 -6.81 0.32
N VAL A 178 0.33 -5.95 -0.55
CA VAL A 178 -0.45 -5.15 -1.52
C VAL A 178 -1.12 -6.07 -2.52
N MET A 179 -0.36 -7.05 -3.03
CA MET A 179 -0.87 -8.07 -3.93
C MET A 179 -2.00 -8.89 -3.29
N MET A 180 -1.83 -9.36 -2.06
CA MET A 180 -2.85 -10.15 -1.36
C MET A 180 -4.15 -9.38 -1.14
N ASP A 181 -4.04 -8.11 -0.76
CA ASP A 181 -5.19 -7.22 -0.58
C ASP A 181 -5.89 -6.93 -1.91
N HIS A 182 -5.13 -6.64 -2.97
CA HIS A 182 -5.68 -6.47 -4.31
C HIS A 182 -6.42 -7.75 -4.76
N ARG A 183 -5.82 -8.92 -4.54
CA ARG A 183 -6.42 -10.24 -4.82
C ARG A 183 -7.74 -10.43 -4.07
N ALA A 184 -7.82 -10.00 -2.81
CA ALA A 184 -9.04 -10.07 -2.02
C ALA A 184 -10.13 -9.13 -2.57
N ARG A 185 -9.77 -7.90 -2.93
CA ARG A 185 -10.71 -6.91 -3.49
C ARG A 185 -11.26 -7.32 -4.86
N VAL A 186 -10.43 -7.89 -5.73
CA VAL A 186 -10.90 -8.46 -7.01
C VAL A 186 -11.89 -9.60 -6.76
N ARG A 187 -11.60 -10.53 -5.84
CA ARG A 187 -12.55 -11.60 -5.50
C ARG A 187 -13.88 -11.06 -4.98
N ALA A 188 -13.85 -10.03 -4.14
CA ALA A 188 -15.05 -9.40 -3.60
C ALA A 188 -15.88 -8.73 -4.72
N ALA A 189 -15.24 -7.96 -5.60
CA ALA A 189 -15.90 -7.32 -6.74
C ALA A 189 -16.54 -8.34 -7.69
N LEU A 190 -15.83 -9.43 -8.00
CA LEU A 190 -16.38 -10.50 -8.83
C LEU A 190 -17.60 -11.18 -8.19
N ARG A 191 -17.57 -11.43 -6.87
CA ARG A 191 -18.72 -11.99 -6.15
C ARG A 191 -19.94 -11.07 -6.18
N ALA A 192 -19.73 -9.76 -6.03
CA ALA A 192 -20.80 -8.77 -6.11
C ALA A 192 -21.45 -8.76 -7.50
N LEU A 193 -20.64 -8.73 -8.56
CA LEU A 193 -21.14 -8.75 -9.95
C LEU A 193 -21.94 -10.03 -10.26
N THR A 194 -21.52 -11.19 -9.75
CA THR A 194 -22.28 -12.44 -9.93
C THR A 194 -23.60 -12.45 -9.14
N ALA A 195 -23.65 -11.82 -7.98
CA ALA A 195 -24.87 -11.73 -7.17
C ALA A 195 -25.90 -10.79 -7.82
N ASP A 196 -25.45 -9.66 -8.39
CA ASP A 196 -26.32 -8.71 -9.11
C ASP A 196 -26.87 -9.26 -10.43
N ALA A 197 -26.19 -10.24 -11.04
CA ALA A 197 -26.67 -10.91 -12.25
C ALA A 197 -27.81 -11.91 -11.99
N ALA A 198 -27.91 -12.47 -10.78
CA ALA A 198 -28.93 -13.47 -10.42
C ALA A 198 -30.40 -12.96 -10.48
N PRO A 199 -30.76 -11.74 -10.02
CA PRO A 199 -32.15 -11.26 -10.07
C PRO A 199 -32.64 -10.85 -11.47
N ALA A 200 -31.77 -10.79 -12.49
CA ALA A 200 -32.15 -10.40 -13.85
C ALA A 200 -32.66 -11.57 -14.72
N VAL A 201 -32.29 -12.80 -14.38
CA VAL A 201 -32.68 -14.01 -15.15
C VAL A 201 -34.12 -14.42 -14.83
N GLU A 202 -34.57 -14.22 -13.58
CA GLU A 202 -35.91 -14.64 -13.13
C GLU A 202 -37.05 -13.76 -13.67
N ARG A 203 -36.76 -12.52 -14.11
CA ARG A 203 -37.77 -11.60 -14.67
C ARG A 203 -37.98 -11.71 -16.18
N ARG A 204 -37.17 -12.50 -16.90
CA ARG A 204 -37.33 -12.73 -18.35
C ARG A 204 -38.04 -14.04 -18.69
N SER A 205 -38.50 -14.78 -17.69
CA SER A 205 -39.22 -16.05 -17.84
C SER A 205 -40.69 -15.98 -17.41
N ALA A 206 -41.25 -14.77 -17.26
CA ALA A 206 -42.67 -14.53 -16.96
C ALA A 206 -43.35 -13.79 -18.12
#